data_AF-A0A2D8EWD6-F1
#
_entry.id   AF-A0A2D8EWD6-F1
#
_cell.length_a   1.000
_cell.length_b   1.000
_cell.length_c   1.000
_cell.angle_alpha   90.00
_cell.angle_beta   90.00
_cell.angle_gamma   90.00
#
_symmetry.space_group_name_H-M   'P 1'
#
loop_
_entity.id
_entity.type
_entity.pdbx_description
1 polymer ?
#
loop_
_entity_poly.entity_id
_entity_poly.type
_entity_poly.pdbx_seq_one_letter_code
_entity_poly.pdbx_strand_id
1 'polypeptide(L)'
;MPWKLGNKIITEGRSWSDGTVRHPTNWAIWSDSDKKAAGLTWEDPPASEAPYDNRFYLGRQTNGTLIPRSLTDVNEVDEDGNVINDPLTGKQLVTKGLKTVYVEQTKQTANDKLSETDWYVTRKSEDSTTTIPSDVTTYRAAVRTKSGQIETAITNAADHAAFIALFDVPVDSDGNPTGNAPINDWPEDI
;
A
#
# COMPACT_ATOMS: atom_id res chain seq x y z
N MET A 1 5.55 -15.94 18.59
CA MET A 1 5.79 -15.18 19.83
C MET A 1 6.03 -16.14 20.98
N PRO A 2 6.82 -15.78 22.01
CA PRO A 2 7.26 -16.74 23.01
C PRO A 2 6.49 -16.68 24.33
N TRP A 3 6.28 -17.85 24.95
CA TRP A 3 6.04 -17.96 26.39
C TRP A 3 7.32 -17.62 27.16
N LYS A 4 7.24 -16.84 28.22
CA LYS A 4 8.38 -16.46 29.07
C LYS A 4 8.22 -16.98 30.48
N LEU A 5 9.34 -17.35 31.10
CA LEU A 5 9.45 -17.56 32.56
C LEU A 5 10.36 -16.45 33.10
N GLY A 6 9.77 -15.42 33.70
CA GLY A 6 10.49 -14.18 34.02
C GLY A 6 11.09 -13.56 32.76
N ASN A 7 12.43 -13.41 32.70
CA ASN A 7 13.12 -12.85 31.53
C ASN A 7 13.53 -13.90 30.48
N LYS A 8 13.25 -15.19 30.72
CA LYS A 8 13.69 -16.28 29.84
C LYS A 8 12.60 -16.69 28.88
N ILE A 9 12.90 -16.65 27.58
CA ILE A 9 12.04 -17.23 26.54
C ILE A 9 12.05 -18.76 26.64
N ILE A 10 10.86 -19.35 26.72
CA ILE A 10 10.64 -20.80 26.69
C ILE A 10 10.17 -21.18 25.30
N THR A 11 11.05 -21.88 24.57
CA THR A 11 10.76 -22.38 23.22
C THR A 11 9.96 -23.68 23.29
N GLU A 12 8.94 -23.79 22.46
CA GLU A 12 8.16 -25.03 22.31
C GLU A 12 9.07 -26.22 21.95
N GLY A 13 8.73 -27.41 22.47
CA GLY A 13 9.52 -28.63 22.28
C GLY A 13 10.75 -28.75 23.19
N ARG A 14 11.06 -27.76 24.04
CA ARG A 14 12.13 -27.84 25.05
C ARG A 14 11.58 -27.93 26.47
N SER A 15 12.14 -28.84 27.26
CA SER A 15 11.88 -28.91 28.71
C SER A 15 12.43 -27.67 29.40
N TRP A 16 11.77 -27.22 30.46
CA TRP A 16 12.21 -26.08 31.25
C TRP A 16 12.00 -26.35 32.74
N SER A 17 12.54 -25.51 33.63
CA SER A 17 12.42 -25.68 35.08
C SER A 17 11.98 -24.35 35.69
N ASP A 18 11.04 -24.42 36.63
CA ASP A 18 10.58 -23.27 37.42
C ASP A 18 11.40 -23.03 38.70
N GLY A 19 12.48 -23.81 38.89
CA GLY A 19 13.33 -23.79 40.08
C GLY A 19 12.98 -24.86 41.11
N THR A 20 11.79 -25.45 41.03
CA THR A 20 11.33 -26.54 41.91
C THR A 20 11.05 -27.84 41.15
N VAL A 21 10.49 -27.73 39.94
CA VAL A 21 10.07 -28.85 39.10
C VAL A 21 10.61 -28.66 37.69
N ARG A 22 11.06 -29.76 37.07
CA ARG A 22 11.41 -29.79 35.65
C ARG A 22 10.19 -30.21 34.84
N HIS A 23 9.69 -29.28 34.02
CA HIS A 23 8.53 -29.45 33.16
C HIS A 23 8.89 -30.16 31.85
N PRO A 24 7.97 -30.97 31.30
CA PRO A 24 8.23 -31.83 30.15
C PRO A 24 8.33 -31.04 28.84
N THR A 25 8.89 -31.63 27.79
CA THR A 25 9.05 -31.00 26.45
C THR A 25 7.73 -30.74 25.73
N ASN A 26 6.67 -31.48 26.07
CA ASN A 26 5.34 -31.38 25.48
C ASN A 26 4.43 -30.35 26.18
N TRP A 27 4.97 -29.48 27.03
CA TRP A 27 4.22 -28.45 27.76
C TRP A 27 3.38 -27.52 26.85
N ALA A 28 3.68 -27.46 25.54
CA ALA A 28 2.90 -26.69 24.58
C ALA A 28 1.42 -27.14 24.49
N ILE A 29 1.12 -28.41 24.81
CA ILE A 29 -0.26 -28.95 24.82
C ILE A 29 -1.10 -28.47 26.00
N TRP A 30 -0.46 -27.88 27.02
CA TRP A 30 -1.16 -27.41 28.21
C TRP A 30 -2.10 -26.25 27.87
N SER A 31 -3.16 -26.11 28.66
CA SER A 31 -4.03 -24.94 28.55
C SER A 31 -3.27 -23.67 28.93
N ASP A 32 -3.72 -22.52 28.44
CA ASP A 32 -3.11 -21.23 28.78
C ASP A 32 -3.19 -20.94 30.29
N SER A 33 -4.24 -21.42 30.98
CA SER A 33 -4.35 -21.35 32.44
C SER A 33 -3.28 -22.17 33.14
N ASP A 34 -2.99 -23.39 32.67
CA ASP A 34 -1.97 -24.26 33.28
C ASP A 34 -0.56 -23.70 33.05
N LYS A 35 -0.31 -23.15 31.86
CA LYS A 35 0.95 -22.45 31.55
C LYS A 35 1.16 -21.26 32.49
N LYS A 36 0.13 -20.44 32.69
CA LYS A 36 0.16 -19.31 33.64
C LYS A 36 0.35 -19.75 35.09
N ALA A 37 -0.32 -20.82 35.51
CA ALA A 37 -0.18 -21.40 36.85
C ALA A 37 1.25 -21.92 37.11
N ALA A 38 1.91 -22.43 36.07
CA ALA A 38 3.32 -22.84 36.12
C ALA A 38 4.31 -21.64 36.03
N GLY A 39 3.80 -20.40 36.02
CA GLY A 39 4.62 -19.18 36.01
C GLY A 39 4.99 -18.68 34.61
N LEU A 40 4.43 -19.26 33.54
CA LEU A 40 4.66 -18.76 32.19
C LEU A 40 3.77 -17.54 31.89
N THR A 41 4.36 -16.50 31.34
CA THR A 41 3.65 -15.35 30.80
C THR A 41 3.71 -15.38 29.28
N TRP A 42 2.56 -15.15 28.63
CA TRP A 42 2.52 -14.90 27.21
C TRP A 42 2.91 -13.44 26.97
N GLU A 43 3.88 -13.21 26.09
CA GLU A 43 4.22 -11.87 25.62
C GLU A 43 3.73 -11.72 24.19
N ASP A 44 2.70 -10.87 24.03
CA ASP A 44 2.26 -10.43 22.72
C ASP A 44 3.41 -9.70 22.00
N PRO A 45 3.49 -9.77 20.67
CA PRO A 45 4.49 -9.04 19.91
C PRO A 45 4.31 -7.55 20.22
N PRO A 46 5.40 -6.76 20.18
CA PRO A 46 5.26 -5.33 20.35
C PRO A 46 4.33 -4.81 19.25
N ALA A 47 3.43 -3.89 19.62
CA ALA A 47 2.44 -3.35 18.70
C ALA A 47 3.08 -2.70 17.44
N SER A 48 4.36 -2.32 17.53
CA SER A 48 5.18 -1.84 16.42
C SER A 48 5.46 -2.88 15.32
N GLU A 49 5.39 -4.18 15.63
CA GLU A 49 5.65 -5.28 14.69
C GLU A 49 4.38 -5.81 14.02
N ALA A 50 3.20 -5.29 14.39
CA ALA A 50 1.96 -5.68 13.73
C ALA A 50 2.01 -5.31 12.22
N PRO A 51 1.56 -6.20 11.32
CA PRO A 51 1.52 -5.91 9.89
C PRO A 51 0.80 -4.59 9.58
N TYR A 52 1.25 -3.92 8.52
CA TYR A 52 0.68 -2.68 8.02
C TYR A 52 0.78 -2.62 6.50
N ASP A 53 -0.06 -1.80 5.88
CA ASP A 53 0.00 -1.58 4.43
C ASP A 53 1.18 -0.64 4.09
N ASN A 54 2.24 -1.22 3.54
CA ASN A 54 3.47 -0.50 3.20
C ASN A 54 3.29 0.52 2.07
N ARG A 55 2.18 0.44 1.32
CA ARG A 55 1.82 1.40 0.26
C ARG A 55 1.51 2.78 0.85
N PHE A 56 0.91 2.83 2.04
CA PHE A 56 0.43 4.07 2.66
C PHE A 56 1.19 4.47 3.92
N TYR A 57 1.87 3.52 4.56
CA TYR A 57 2.54 3.73 5.84
C TYR A 57 4.02 3.33 5.78
N LEU A 58 4.84 4.03 6.56
CA LEU A 58 6.27 3.73 6.74
C LEU A 58 6.50 2.64 7.78
N GLY A 59 5.60 2.54 8.76
CA GLY A 59 5.75 1.66 9.91
C GLY A 59 4.75 1.99 11.00
N ARG A 60 5.08 1.54 12.20
CA ARG A 60 4.33 1.83 13.43
C ARG A 60 5.28 2.39 14.48
N GLN A 61 4.77 3.30 15.30
CA GLN A 61 5.42 3.75 16.52
C GLN A 61 5.43 2.63 17.57
N THR A 62 6.18 2.82 18.66
CA THR A 62 6.26 1.86 19.77
C THR A 62 4.89 1.50 20.37
N ASN A 63 3.94 2.44 20.36
CA ASN A 63 2.58 2.24 20.84
C ASN A 63 1.63 1.60 19.81
N GLY A 64 2.12 1.24 18.62
CA GLY A 64 1.34 0.64 17.53
C GLY A 64 0.68 1.63 16.56
N THR A 65 0.76 2.94 16.82
CA THR A 65 0.20 3.98 15.93
C THR A 65 0.91 3.97 14.58
N LEU A 66 0.15 3.95 13.50
CA LEU A 66 0.67 3.96 12.13
C LEU A 66 1.37 5.29 11.80
N ILE A 67 2.49 5.21 11.09
CA ILE A 67 3.25 6.36 10.60
C ILE A 67 2.89 6.59 9.13
N PRO A 68 2.02 7.58 8.81
CA PRO A 68 1.57 7.82 7.45
C PRO A 68 2.71 8.35 6.58
N ARG A 69 2.78 7.85 5.34
CA ARG A 69 3.58 8.50 4.29
C ARG A 69 2.95 9.84 3.93
N SER A 70 3.79 10.80 3.54
CA SER A 70 3.32 12.13 3.13
C SER A 70 2.42 12.05 1.89
N LEU A 71 1.31 12.79 1.90
CA LEU A 71 0.44 12.91 0.72
C LEU A 71 1.02 13.85 -0.34
N THR A 72 1.67 14.91 0.11
CA THR A 72 2.28 15.93 -0.73
C THR A 72 3.78 15.75 -0.79
N ASP A 73 4.37 16.29 -1.84
CA ASP A 73 5.80 16.34 -2.02
C ASP A 73 6.49 17.13 -0.89
N VAL A 74 7.65 16.64 -0.43
CA VAL A 74 8.42 17.25 0.66
C VAL A 74 9.83 17.57 0.16
N ASN A 75 10.24 18.81 0.33
CA ASN A 75 11.58 19.27 -0.02
C ASN A 75 12.65 18.56 0.82
N GLU A 76 13.72 18.11 0.18
CA GLU A 76 14.87 17.55 0.88
C GLU A 76 15.78 18.67 1.39
N VAL A 77 16.18 18.55 2.65
CA VAL A 77 17.05 19.50 3.34
C VAL A 77 18.21 18.74 3.99
N ASP A 78 19.35 19.41 4.11
CA ASP A 78 20.51 18.89 4.84
C ASP A 78 20.32 18.97 6.37
N GLU A 79 21.32 18.52 7.13
CA GLU A 79 21.30 18.54 8.60
C GLU A 79 21.18 19.97 9.18
N ASP A 80 21.58 20.99 8.42
CA ASP A 80 21.50 22.41 8.78
C ASP A 80 20.18 23.07 8.30
N GLY A 81 19.31 22.32 7.61
CA GLY A 81 18.03 22.79 7.09
C GLY A 81 18.12 23.53 5.75
N ASN A 82 19.27 23.50 5.07
CA ASN A 82 19.41 24.09 3.74
C ASN A 82 18.86 23.15 2.67
N VAL A 83 18.29 23.72 1.62
CA VAL A 83 17.74 22.95 0.50
C VAL A 83 18.84 22.17 -0.22
N ILE A 84 18.60 20.89 -0.45
CA ILE A 84 19.51 20.06 -1.25
C ILE A 84 19.09 20.19 -2.72
N ASN A 85 20.02 20.56 -3.59
CA ASN A 85 19.81 20.61 -5.03
C ASN A 85 20.51 19.43 -5.71
N ASP A 86 19.90 18.89 -6.75
CA ASP A 86 20.48 17.90 -7.64
C ASP A 86 21.72 18.51 -8.34
N PRO A 87 22.92 17.92 -8.16
CA PRO A 87 24.15 18.45 -8.74
C PRO A 87 24.19 18.41 -10.27
N LEU A 88 23.36 17.58 -10.92
CA LEU A 88 23.30 17.43 -12.39
C LEU A 88 22.30 18.39 -13.02
N THR A 89 21.12 18.56 -12.41
CA THR A 89 20.02 19.35 -12.99
C THR A 89 19.91 20.75 -12.39
N GLY A 90 20.54 21.01 -11.24
CA GLY A 90 20.44 22.25 -10.49
C GLY A 90 19.06 22.49 -9.86
N LYS A 91 18.15 21.51 -9.93
CA LYS A 91 16.80 21.60 -9.35
C LYS A 91 16.81 21.11 -7.90
N GLN A 92 15.90 21.62 -7.09
CA GLN A 92 15.72 21.16 -5.72
C GLN A 92 15.31 19.68 -5.68
N LEU A 93 15.95 18.91 -4.80
CA LEU A 93 15.57 17.54 -4.51
C LEU A 93 14.30 17.51 -3.66
N VAL A 94 13.39 16.62 -4.05
CA VAL A 94 12.06 16.52 -3.47
C VAL A 94 11.72 15.04 -3.35
N THR A 95 11.34 14.61 -2.15
CA THR A 95 10.73 13.30 -1.92
C THR A 95 9.26 13.39 -2.34
N LYS A 96 8.88 12.60 -3.35
CA LYS A 96 7.50 12.58 -3.85
C LYS A 96 6.51 12.06 -2.81
N GLY A 97 5.41 12.77 -2.64
CA GLY A 97 4.26 12.34 -1.86
C GLY A 97 3.42 11.30 -2.59
N LEU A 98 2.53 10.66 -1.84
CA LEU A 98 1.64 9.63 -2.39
C LEU A 98 0.82 10.13 -3.58
N LYS A 99 0.30 11.36 -3.55
CA LYS A 99 -0.51 11.90 -4.65
C LYS A 99 0.28 11.96 -5.96
N THR A 100 1.49 12.50 -5.92
CA THR A 100 2.37 12.59 -7.09
C THR A 100 2.72 11.21 -7.64
N VAL A 101 3.13 10.28 -6.76
CA VAL A 101 3.47 8.91 -7.14
C VAL A 101 2.30 8.20 -7.85
N TYR A 102 1.09 8.28 -7.28
CA TYR A 102 -0.07 7.60 -7.85
C TYR A 102 -0.63 8.29 -9.10
N VAL A 103 -0.47 9.61 -9.25
CA VAL A 103 -0.77 10.30 -10.52
C VAL A 103 0.18 9.82 -11.62
N GLU A 104 1.47 9.67 -11.34
CA GLU A 104 2.44 9.14 -12.30
C GLU A 104 2.12 7.68 -12.70
N GLN A 105 1.77 6.84 -11.73
CA GLN A 105 1.34 5.46 -12.01
C GLN A 105 0.03 5.40 -12.83
N THR A 106 -0.92 6.29 -12.56
CA THR A 106 -2.18 6.40 -13.32
C THR A 106 -1.87 6.74 -14.79
N LYS A 107 -0.97 7.69 -15.03
CA LYS A 107 -0.53 8.07 -16.38
C LYS A 107 0.21 6.93 -17.09
N GLN A 108 1.07 6.21 -16.38
CA GLN A 108 1.74 5.03 -16.94
C GLN A 108 0.72 3.97 -17.34
N THR A 109 -0.25 3.68 -16.48
CA THR A 109 -1.32 2.71 -16.77
C THR A 109 -2.14 3.13 -17.99
N ALA A 110 -2.50 4.42 -18.09
CA ALA A 110 -3.18 4.95 -19.27
C ALA A 110 -2.34 4.79 -20.55
N ASN A 111 -1.03 5.07 -20.48
CA ASN A 111 -0.13 4.87 -21.60
C ASN A 111 -0.05 3.40 -22.02
N ASP A 112 0.11 2.49 -21.08
CA ASP A 112 0.20 1.05 -21.35
C ASP A 112 -1.07 0.55 -22.05
N LYS A 113 -2.24 0.94 -21.54
CA LYS A 113 -3.55 0.62 -22.15
C LYS A 113 -3.74 1.19 -23.55
N LEU A 114 -3.23 2.40 -23.81
CA LEU A 114 -3.35 3.02 -25.14
C LEU A 114 -2.36 2.43 -26.15
N SER A 115 -1.20 1.95 -25.68
CA SER A 115 -0.07 1.55 -26.53
C SER A 115 -0.45 0.45 -27.54
N GLU A 116 -1.31 -0.49 -27.15
CA GLU A 116 -1.75 -1.61 -28.00
C GLU A 116 -2.48 -1.15 -29.27
N THR A 117 -3.09 0.04 -29.22
CA THR A 117 -3.89 0.61 -30.32
C THR A 117 -3.27 1.85 -30.95
N ASP A 118 -2.07 2.27 -30.53
CA ASP A 118 -1.42 3.47 -31.06
C ASP A 118 -1.11 3.35 -32.55
N TRP A 119 -0.84 2.13 -33.04
CA TRP A 119 -0.59 1.90 -34.46
C TRP A 119 -1.79 2.30 -35.34
N TYR A 120 -3.04 2.21 -34.85
CA TYR A 120 -4.21 2.67 -35.60
C TYR A 120 -4.16 4.19 -35.83
N VAL A 121 -3.66 4.93 -34.85
CA VAL A 121 -3.50 6.39 -34.92
C VAL A 121 -2.36 6.75 -35.86
N THR A 122 -1.20 6.11 -35.71
CA THR A 122 -0.05 6.31 -36.62
C THR A 122 -0.45 6.00 -38.06
N ARG A 123 -1.06 4.84 -38.29
CA ARG A 123 -1.56 4.46 -39.62
C ARG A 123 -2.55 5.47 -40.17
N LYS A 124 -3.49 5.98 -39.37
CA LYS A 124 -4.45 6.99 -39.83
C LYS A 124 -3.77 8.30 -40.24
N SER A 125 -2.67 8.66 -39.57
CA SER A 125 -1.88 9.84 -39.89
C SER A 125 -1.08 9.69 -41.20
N GLU A 126 -0.64 8.48 -41.52
CA GLU A 126 0.12 8.16 -42.74
C GLU A 126 -0.79 7.82 -43.94
N ASP A 127 -1.86 7.06 -43.70
CA ASP A 127 -2.89 6.67 -44.65
C ASP A 127 -4.27 7.08 -44.13
N SER A 128 -4.75 8.20 -44.68
CA SER A 128 -6.04 8.76 -44.32
C SER A 128 -7.25 8.04 -44.95
N THR A 129 -7.05 7.06 -45.84
CA THR A 129 -8.14 6.41 -46.60
C THR A 129 -8.97 5.45 -45.76
N THR A 130 -8.35 4.83 -44.75
CA THR A 130 -9.06 3.92 -43.85
C THR A 130 -9.37 4.61 -42.53
N THR A 131 -10.57 4.41 -41.97
CA THR A 131 -10.92 4.92 -40.64
C THR A 131 -10.35 4.03 -39.53
N ILE A 132 -10.25 4.59 -38.32
CA ILE A 132 -9.97 3.80 -37.12
C ILE A 132 -11.27 3.08 -36.73
N PRO A 133 -11.23 1.80 -36.34
CA PRO A 133 -12.42 1.11 -35.83
C PRO A 133 -13.08 1.88 -34.69
N SER A 134 -14.42 1.93 -34.68
CA SER A 134 -15.19 2.68 -33.68
C SER A 134 -14.85 2.25 -32.25
N ASP A 135 -14.68 0.94 -32.04
CA ASP A 135 -14.44 0.36 -30.73
C ASP A 135 -13.08 0.81 -30.18
N VAL A 136 -12.05 0.90 -31.04
CA VAL A 136 -10.74 1.47 -30.71
C VAL A 136 -10.88 2.95 -30.34
N THR A 137 -11.59 3.75 -31.13
CA THR A 137 -11.76 5.18 -30.80
C THR A 137 -12.51 5.39 -29.49
N THR A 138 -13.53 4.56 -29.22
CA THR A 138 -14.34 4.60 -28.00
C THR A 138 -13.52 4.19 -26.78
N TYR A 139 -12.80 3.07 -26.86
CA TYR A 139 -11.92 2.59 -25.80
C TYR A 139 -10.84 3.64 -25.46
N ARG A 140 -10.12 4.16 -26.45
CA ARG A 140 -9.08 5.19 -26.23
C ARG A 140 -9.64 6.49 -25.64
N ALA A 141 -10.88 6.86 -25.97
CA ALA A 141 -11.55 7.99 -25.33
C ALA A 141 -11.89 7.67 -23.86
N ALA A 142 -12.44 6.49 -23.59
CA ALA A 142 -12.76 6.04 -22.24
C ALA A 142 -11.51 5.97 -21.34
N VAL A 143 -10.39 5.43 -21.81
CA VAL A 143 -9.12 5.38 -21.06
C VAL A 143 -8.68 6.79 -20.65
N ARG A 144 -8.67 7.76 -21.58
CA ARG A 144 -8.29 9.15 -21.27
C ARG A 144 -9.25 9.81 -20.27
N THR A 145 -10.55 9.59 -20.42
CA THR A 145 -11.56 10.09 -19.47
C THR A 145 -11.35 9.50 -18.08
N LYS A 146 -11.12 8.19 -17.98
CA LYS A 146 -10.86 7.52 -16.69
C LYS A 146 -9.55 7.98 -16.06
N SER A 147 -8.47 8.13 -16.83
CA SER A 147 -7.21 8.72 -16.32
C SER A 147 -7.46 10.07 -15.66
N GLY A 148 -8.16 10.98 -16.34
CA GLY A 148 -8.47 12.31 -15.78
C GLY A 148 -9.34 12.25 -14.52
N GLN A 149 -10.31 11.33 -14.46
CA GLN A 149 -11.15 11.13 -13.28
C GLN A 149 -10.34 10.60 -12.09
N ILE A 150 -9.48 9.62 -12.32
CA ILE A 150 -8.62 9.01 -11.30
C ILE A 150 -7.60 10.03 -10.77
N GLU A 151 -6.92 10.75 -11.66
CA GLU A 151 -5.98 11.83 -11.30
C GLU A 151 -6.66 12.92 -10.47
N THR A 152 -7.90 13.27 -10.82
CA THR A 152 -8.71 14.25 -10.08
C THR A 152 -9.06 13.73 -8.68
N ALA A 153 -9.49 12.47 -8.56
CA ALA A 153 -9.81 11.86 -7.27
C ALA A 153 -8.58 11.82 -6.35
N ILE A 154 -7.42 11.42 -6.88
CA ILE A 154 -6.13 11.44 -6.16
C ILE A 154 -5.81 12.85 -5.65
N THR A 155 -5.88 13.84 -6.54
CA THR A 155 -5.52 15.23 -6.22
C THR A 155 -6.46 15.81 -5.16
N ASN A 156 -7.76 15.50 -5.26
CA ASN A 156 -8.81 16.02 -4.38
C ASN A 156 -8.96 15.27 -3.05
N ALA A 157 -8.25 14.17 -2.82
CA ALA A 157 -8.28 13.48 -1.52
C ALA A 157 -7.89 14.44 -0.40
N ALA A 158 -8.81 14.70 0.55
CA ALA A 158 -8.65 15.75 1.56
C ALA A 158 -7.57 15.40 2.60
N ASP A 159 -7.46 14.12 2.93
CA ASP A 159 -6.55 13.60 3.95
C ASP A 159 -6.12 12.16 3.62
N HIS A 160 -5.37 11.55 4.54
CA HIS A 160 -4.78 10.22 4.34
C HIS A 160 -5.85 9.13 4.28
N ALA A 161 -6.93 9.27 5.04
CA ALA A 161 -8.05 8.33 5.02
C ALA A 161 -8.83 8.43 3.71
N ALA A 162 -9.12 9.65 3.24
CA ALA A 162 -9.77 9.89 1.96
C ALA A 162 -8.93 9.35 0.78
N PHE A 163 -7.61 9.41 0.89
CA PHE A 163 -6.71 8.84 -0.11
C PHE A 163 -6.75 7.31 -0.14
N ILE A 164 -6.71 6.66 1.04
CA ILE A 164 -6.80 5.19 1.15
C ILE A 164 -8.14 4.68 0.63
N ALA A 165 -9.23 5.41 0.88
CA ALA A 165 -10.57 5.04 0.41
C ALA A 165 -10.68 4.92 -1.13
N LEU A 166 -9.76 5.51 -1.89
CA LEU A 166 -9.70 5.34 -3.35
C LEU A 166 -9.33 3.92 -3.79
N PHE A 167 -8.74 3.13 -2.90
CA PHE A 167 -8.33 1.75 -3.14
C PHE A 167 -9.38 0.73 -2.70
N ASP A 168 -10.40 1.18 -1.99
CA ASP A 168 -11.48 0.33 -1.51
C ASP A 168 -12.54 0.15 -2.60
N VAL A 169 -13.07 -1.06 -2.70
CA VAL A 169 -14.18 -1.37 -3.59
C VAL A 169 -15.46 -0.76 -3.01
N PRO A 170 -16.19 0.08 -3.75
CA PRO A 170 -17.42 0.67 -3.25
C PRO A 170 -18.48 -0.42 -3.07
N VAL A 171 -19.24 -0.36 -1.97
CA VAL A 171 -20.27 -1.34 -1.62
C VAL A 171 -21.64 -0.68 -1.42
N ASP A 172 -22.71 -1.43 -1.65
CA ASP A 172 -24.08 -1.02 -1.35
C ASP A 172 -24.42 -1.16 0.15
N SER A 173 -25.67 -0.88 0.51
CA SER A 173 -26.15 -1.00 1.91
C SER A 173 -26.10 -2.42 2.47
N ASP A 174 -26.06 -3.42 1.59
CA ASP A 174 -26.02 -4.84 1.95
C ASP A 174 -24.58 -5.40 1.93
N GLY A 175 -23.59 -4.55 1.62
CA GLY A 175 -22.18 -4.91 1.59
C GLY A 175 -21.72 -5.54 0.26
N ASN A 176 -22.55 -5.52 -0.79
CA ASN A 176 -22.17 -6.06 -2.09
C ASN A 176 -21.35 -5.04 -2.90
N PRO A 177 -20.29 -5.47 -3.61
CA PRO A 177 -19.55 -4.62 -4.53
C PRO A 177 -20.45 -3.96 -5.59
N THR A 178 -20.29 -2.65 -5.77
CA THR A 178 -21.05 -1.84 -6.74
C THR A 178 -20.24 -1.44 -7.97
N GLY A 179 -18.96 -1.80 -8.00
CA GLY A 179 -18.06 -1.48 -9.10
C GLY A 179 -16.60 -1.74 -8.74
N ASN A 180 -15.69 -1.16 -9.52
CA ASN A 180 -14.26 -1.21 -9.24
C ASN A 180 -13.88 -0.15 -8.19
N ALA A 181 -12.76 -0.37 -7.49
CA ALA A 181 -12.17 0.67 -6.66
C ALA A 181 -11.85 1.91 -7.50
N PRO A 182 -12.06 3.14 -6.99
CA PRO A 182 -11.84 4.37 -7.76
C PRO A 182 -10.49 4.45 -8.46
N ILE A 183 -9.41 4.00 -7.82
CA ILE A 183 -8.04 4.01 -8.40
C ILE A 183 -7.87 3.04 -9.59
N ASN A 184 -8.75 2.06 -9.72
CA ASN A 184 -8.70 0.97 -10.69
C ASN A 184 -9.91 0.97 -11.65
N ASP A 185 -10.67 2.06 -11.71
CA ASP A 185 -11.89 2.16 -12.51
C ASP A 185 -11.59 2.44 -14.00
N TRP A 186 -10.88 1.51 -14.63
CA TRP A 186 -10.48 1.55 -16.05
C TRP A 186 -11.50 0.81 -16.94
N PRO A 187 -11.61 1.17 -18.24
CA PRO A 187 -12.42 0.39 -19.17
C PRO A 187 -11.83 -1.01 -19.38
N GLU A 188 -12.68 -1.95 -19.78
CA GLU A 188 -12.27 -3.28 -20.23
C GLU A 188 -11.42 -3.18 -21.50
N ASP A 189 -10.35 -3.98 -21.55
CA ASP A 189 -9.41 -4.02 -22.68
C ASP A 189 -10.08 -4.65 -23.93
N ILE A 190 -9.58 -4.28 -25.11
CA ILE A 190 -10.15 -4.65 -26.43
C ILE A 190 -9.20 -5.48 -27.29
#